data_AF-A0A5J4Q9J7-F1
#
_entry.id   AF-A0A5J4Q9J7-F1
#
_cell.length_a   1.000
_cell.length_b   1.000
_cell.length_c   1.000
_cell.angle_alpha   90.00
_cell.angle_beta   90.00
_cell.angle_gamma   90.00
#
_symmetry.space_group_name_H-M   'P 1'
#
loop_
_entity.id
_entity.type
_entity.pdbx_description
1 polymer ?
#
loop_
_entity_poly.entity_id
_entity_poly.type
_entity_poly.pdbx_seq_one_letter_code
_entity_poly.pdbx_strand_id
1 'polypeptide(L)'
;MDGSTVPLADTEELREKYGCASNQTKYTAPTSRICVLYDALNHITIKGMLHPYFISEEKVSISCLENHADENTLLLFDLLLLHSRKKFQYPNADDTPP
;
A
#
# COMPACT_ATOMS: atom_id res chain seq x y z
N MET A 1 7.08 4.56 5.62
CA MET A 1 6.01 4.13 4.71
C MET A 1 4.72 4.70 5.24
N ASP A 2 3.98 5.40 4.38
CA ASP A 2 2.68 5.97 4.71
C ASP A 2 1.62 5.32 3.82
N GLY A 3 0.58 4.79 4.45
CA GLY A 3 -0.55 4.15 3.80
C GLY A 3 -1.80 4.99 4.01
N SER A 4 -2.45 5.41 2.93
CA SER A 4 -3.67 6.23 3.00
C SER A 4 -4.68 5.83 1.93
N THR A 5 -5.85 6.46 1.94
CA THR A 5 -6.88 6.31 0.91
C THR A 5 -7.11 7.64 0.21
N VAL A 6 -7.19 7.60 -1.12
CA VAL A 6 -7.40 8.79 -1.95
C VAL A 6 -8.62 8.58 -2.86
N PRO A 7 -9.58 9.52 -2.90
CA PRO A 7 -10.65 9.50 -3.88
C PRO A 7 -10.08 9.77 -5.28
N LEU A 8 -10.62 9.08 -6.28
CA LEU A 8 -10.24 9.23 -7.68
C LEU A 8 -11.35 9.94 -8.48
N ALA A 9 -11.02 10.37 -9.70
CA ALA A 9 -12.00 10.89 -10.63
C ALA A 9 -13.06 9.83 -10.94
N ASP A 10 -14.32 10.25 -11.06
CA ASP A 10 -15.45 9.35 -11.18
C ASP A 10 -15.65 8.85 -12.62
N THR A 11 -14.79 7.93 -13.06
CA THR A 11 -14.90 7.25 -14.36
C THR A 11 -15.15 5.76 -14.18
N GLU A 12 -15.81 5.15 -15.17
CA GLU A 12 -16.08 3.71 -15.17
C GLU A 12 -14.78 2.89 -15.11
N GLU A 13 -13.75 3.28 -15.86
CA GLU A 13 -12.48 2.53 -15.87
C GLU A 13 -11.79 2.54 -14.49
N LEU A 14 -11.87 3.66 -13.76
CA LEU A 14 -11.26 3.77 -12.43
C LEU A 14 -12.07 2.99 -11.38
N ARG A 15 -13.39 2.91 -11.52
CA ARG A 15 -14.24 2.06 -10.68
C ARG A 15 -13.95 0.58 -10.90
N GLU A 16 -13.80 0.15 -12.15
CA GLU A 16 -13.44 -1.24 -12.47
C GLU A 16 -12.04 -1.59 -11.95
N LYS A 17 -11.06 -0.70 -12.15
CA LYS A 17 -9.67 -0.95 -11.80
C LYS A 17 -9.39 -0.87 -10.30
N TYR A 18 -9.92 0.14 -9.61
CA TYR A 18 -9.58 0.42 -8.22
C TYR A 18 -10.69 0.08 -7.23
N GLY A 19 -11.92 -0.11 -7.71
CA GLY A 19 -13.09 -0.35 -6.86
C GLY A 19 -13.62 0.90 -6.18
N CYS A 20 -14.66 0.72 -5.37
CA CYS A 20 -15.33 1.80 -4.66
C CYS A 20 -15.43 1.48 -3.15
N ALA A 21 -15.35 2.51 -2.31
CA ALA A 21 -15.67 2.38 -0.90
C ALA A 21 -17.20 2.34 -0.72
N SER A 22 -17.77 1.23 -0.24
CA SER A 22 -19.22 1.12 -0.05
C SER A 22 -19.69 1.99 1.11
N ASN A 23 -20.33 3.11 0.82
CA ASN A 23 -21.08 3.89 1.81
C ASN A 23 -22.59 3.63 1.67
N GLN A 24 -23.34 3.83 2.76
CA GLN A 24 -24.79 3.57 2.84
C GLN A 24 -25.62 4.40 1.83
N THR A 25 -25.00 5.40 1.19
CA THR A 25 -25.56 6.22 0.12
C THR A 25 -24.98 5.79 -1.23
N LYS A 26 -25.85 5.45 -2.18
CA LYS A 26 -25.60 4.76 -3.47
C LYS A 26 -24.61 5.42 -4.47
N TYR A 27 -23.89 6.47 -4.09
CA TYR A 27 -22.88 7.13 -4.91
C TYR A 27 -21.52 7.02 -4.22
N THR A 28 -20.68 6.13 -4.72
CA THR A 28 -19.34 5.91 -4.18
C THR A 28 -18.35 6.18 -5.30
N ALA A 29 -17.68 7.33 -5.22
CA ALA A 29 -16.56 7.64 -6.09
C ALA A 29 -15.52 6.50 -5.99
N PRO A 30 -14.82 6.19 -7.09
CA PRO A 30 -13.73 5.24 -7.02
C PRO A 30 -12.68 5.73 -6.02
N THR A 31 -12.18 4.82 -5.20
CA THR A 31 -11.19 5.12 -4.16
C THR A 31 -10.01 4.19 -4.36
N SER A 32 -8.79 4.71 -4.21
CA SER A 32 -7.58 3.90 -4.25
C SER A 32 -6.86 3.97 -2.91
N ARG A 33 -6.16 2.88 -2.58
CA ARG A 33 -5.16 2.88 -1.53
C ARG A 33 -3.86 3.42 -2.10
N ILE A 34 -3.32 4.45 -1.48
CA ILE A 34 -1.99 4.97 -1.81
C ILE A 34 -1.00 4.47 -0.76
N CYS A 35 0.15 4.03 -1.22
CA CYS A 35 1.28 3.73 -0.36
C CYS A 35 2.51 4.41 -0.90
N VAL A 36 3.23 5.09 0.00
CA VAL A 36 4.41 5.84 -0.36
C VAL A 36 5.58 5.44 0.53
N LEU A 37 6.68 5.10 -0.14
CA LEU A 37 7.96 4.80 0.45
C LEU A 37 8.83 6.06 0.38
N TYR A 38 9.39 6.42 1.53
CA TYR A 38 10.21 7.61 1.70
C TYR A 38 11.52 7.25 2.39
N ASP A 39 12.60 7.84 1.92
CA ASP A 39 13.85 7.94 2.64
C ASP A 39 13.74 9.08 3.66
N ALA A 40 13.64 8.72 4.95
CA ALA A 40 13.47 9.69 6.02
C ALA A 40 14.73 10.53 6.29
N LEU A 41 15.92 9.99 6.00
CA LEU A 41 17.19 10.68 6.25
C LEU A 41 17.51 11.69 5.16
N ASN A 42 17.23 11.31 3.91
CA ASN A 42 17.51 12.15 2.74
C ASN A 42 16.31 13.00 2.31
N HIS A 43 15.15 12.83 2.94
CA HIS A 43 13.90 13.54 2.63
C HIS A 43 13.44 13.33 1.17
N ILE A 44 13.62 12.13 0.64
CA ILE A 44 13.30 11.78 -0.75
C ILE A 44 12.15 10.78 -0.77
N THR A 45 11.16 11.02 -1.65
CA THR A 45 10.17 9.99 -1.99
C THR A 45 10.80 8.99 -2.94
N ILE A 46 10.91 7.74 -2.51
CA ILE A 46 11.49 6.65 -3.31
C ILE A 46 10.44 6.13 -4.30
N LYS A 47 9.22 5.88 -3.81
CA LYS A 47 8.17 5.21 -4.59
C LYS A 47 6.79 5.60 -4.07
N GLY A 48 5.85 5.84 -4.98
CA GLY A 48 4.43 5.99 -4.67
C GLY A 48 3.60 5.05 -5.55
N MET A 49 2.68 4.30 -4.96
CA MET A 49 1.86 3.34 -5.69
C MET A 49 0.39 3.47 -5.32
N LEU A 50 -0.46 3.43 -6.35
CA LEU A 50 -1.91 3.29 -6.22
C LEU A 50 -2.29 1.82 -6.34
N HIS A 51 -3.09 1.37 -5.39
CA HIS A 51 -3.61 0.01 -5.32
C HIS A 51 -5.14 0.02 -5.28
N PRO A 52 -5.79 -1.03 -5.78
CA PRO A 52 -7.23 -1.19 -5.62
C PRO A 52 -7.63 -1.20 -4.14
N TYR A 53 -8.78 -0.61 -3.85
CA TYR A 53 -9.31 -0.43 -2.50
C TYR A 53 -9.46 -1.75 -1.72
N PHE A 54 -9.81 -2.83 -2.42
CA PHE A 54 -10.05 -4.15 -1.85
C PHE A 54 -8.77 -4.93 -1.51
N ILE A 55 -7.58 -4.42 -1.85
CA ILE A 55 -6.31 -5.05 -1.45
C ILE A 55 -6.01 -4.72 0.01
N SER A 56 -5.54 -5.71 0.78
CA SER A 56 -5.15 -5.51 2.18
C SER A 56 -3.93 -4.61 2.29
N GLU A 57 -3.84 -3.87 3.39
CA GLU A 57 -2.71 -2.98 3.66
C GLU A 57 -1.36 -3.72 3.73
N GLU A 58 -1.36 -4.95 4.25
CA GLU A 58 -0.20 -5.84 4.24
C GLU A 58 0.32 -6.08 2.82
N LYS A 59 -0.57 -6.42 1.87
CA LYS A 59 -0.19 -6.66 0.47
C LYS A 59 0.32 -5.39 -0.20
N VAL A 60 -0.33 -4.25 0.07
CA VAL A 60 0.10 -2.94 -0.41
C VAL A 60 1.48 -2.55 0.13
N SER A 61 1.75 -2.88 1.38
CA SER A 61 3.03 -2.60 2.03
C SER A 61 4.15 -3.43 1.43
N ILE A 62 3.92 -4.75 1.28
CA ILE A 62 4.89 -5.67 0.67
C ILE A 62 5.22 -5.25 -0.77
N SER A 63 4.22 -4.96 -1.60
CA SER A 63 4.44 -4.54 -3.00
C SER A 63 5.20 -3.21 -3.10
N CYS A 64 5.03 -2.31 -2.12
CA CYS A 64 5.77 -1.06 -2.06
C CYS A 64 7.23 -1.28 -1.64
N LEU A 65 7.49 -2.27 -0.78
CA LEU A 65 8.83 -2.65 -0.29
C LEU A 65 9.65 -3.49 -1.27
N GLU A 66 9.02 -4.17 -2.23
CA GLU A 66 9.71 -5.04 -3.19
C GLU A 66 10.95 -4.34 -3.78
N ASN A 67 12.12 -4.95 -3.58
CA ASN A 67 13.45 -4.48 -4.01
C ASN A 67 13.99 -3.20 -3.34
N HIS A 68 13.41 -2.75 -2.23
CA HIS A 68 13.81 -1.52 -1.53
C HIS A 68 14.17 -1.70 -0.06
N ALA A 69 14.17 -2.93 0.46
CA ALA A 69 14.55 -3.23 1.83
C ALA A 69 15.40 -4.50 1.90
N ASP A 70 16.39 -4.46 2.79
CA ASP A 70 17.24 -5.58 3.17
C ASP A 70 17.19 -5.80 4.70
N GLU A 71 18.01 -6.72 5.19
CA GLU A 71 18.14 -7.04 6.61
C GLU A 71 18.65 -5.87 7.49
N ASN A 72 19.27 -4.86 6.88
CA ASN A 72 19.79 -3.67 7.57
C ASN A 72 18.84 -2.45 7.45
N THR A 73 17.71 -2.61 6.79
CA THR A 73 16.75 -1.53 6.55
C THR A 73 15.78 -1.40 7.73
N LEU A 74 15.77 -0.23 8.39
CA LEU A 74 14.74 0.10 9.36
C LEU A 74 13.46 0.59 8.65
N LEU A 75 12.40 -0.20 8.75
CA LEU A 75 11.10 0.16 8.21
C LEU A 75 10.23 0.83 9.26
N LEU A 76 9.85 2.09 8.99
CA LEU A 76 8.86 2.83 9.77
C LEU A 76 7.53 2.82 9.02
N PHE A 77 6.47 2.44 9.71
CA PHE A 77 5.10 2.47 9.19
C PHE A 77 4.28 3.48 9.98
N ASP A 78 3.69 4.45 9.28
CA ASP A 78 2.71 5.35 9.90
C ASP A 78 1.35 4.64 9.90
N LEU A 79 0.97 4.08 11.05
CA LEU A 79 -0.22 3.26 11.21
C LEU A 79 -0.86 3.58 12.57
N LEU A 80 -1.92 4.39 12.56
CA LEU A 80 -2.69 4.70 13.78
C LEU A 80 -3.60 3.54 14.24
N LEU A 81 -3.66 2.40 13.53
CA LEU A 81 -4.65 1.33 13.80
C LEU A 81 -4.20 -0.12 13.49
N LEU A 82 -3.05 -0.59 14.01
CA LEU A 82 -2.79 -2.04 14.03
C LEU A 82 -2.21 -2.56 15.36
N HIS A 83 -3.09 -3.16 16.17
CA HIS A 83 -2.80 -3.97 17.35
C HIS A 83 -2.22 -5.36 17.01
N SER A 84 -1.51 -5.54 15.91
CA SER A 84 -0.88 -6.83 15.63
C SER A 84 0.60 -6.70 15.35
N ARG A 85 1.37 -7.07 16.39
CA ARG A 85 2.76 -7.53 16.31
C ARG A 85 2.83 -8.77 15.41
N LYS A 86 2.84 -8.58 14.09
CA LYS A 86 3.41 -9.58 13.19
C LYS A 86 4.73 -9.03 12.68
N LYS A 87 5.81 -9.72 12.99
CA LYS A 87 7.13 -9.47 12.40
C LYS A 87 6.96 -9.72 10.89
N PHE A 88 7.18 -8.69 10.08
CA PHE A 88 7.43 -8.89 8.66
C PHE A 88 8.65 -9.81 8.56
N GLN A 89 8.44 -11.06 8.18
CA GLN A 89 9.52 -11.93 7.73
C GLN A 89 9.64 -11.69 6.23
N TYR A 90 10.81 -11.21 5.81
CA TYR A 90 11.12 -11.07 4.40
C TYR A 90 11.03 -12.44 3.73
N PRO A 91 10.34 -12.58 2.59
CA PRO A 91 10.48 -13.78 1.78
C PRO A 91 11.94 -13.87 1.32
N ASN A 92 12.60 -15.00 1.58
CA ASN A 92 13.94 -15.25 1.08
C ASN A 92 13.90 -15.26 -0.45
N ALA A 93 14.95 -14.74 -1.10
CA ALA A 93 15.08 -14.62 -2.54
C ALA A 93 15.13 -15.97 -3.31
N ASP A 94 15.00 -17.11 -2.61
CA ASP A 94 15.10 -18.46 -3.18
C ASP A 94 13.73 -19.13 -3.47
N ASP A 95 12.60 -18.48 -3.15
CA ASP A 95 11.25 -19.03 -3.40
C ASP A 95 10.69 -18.67 -4.79
N THR A 96 11.48 -18.83 -5.84
CA THR A 96 10.93 -18.93 -7.22
C THR A 96 10.49 -20.38 -7.49
N PRO A 97 9.21 -20.65 -7.77
CA PRO A 97 8.78 -21.98 -8.19
C PRO A 97 9.34 -22.31 -9.59
N PRO A 98 9.62 -23.59 -9.89
CA PRO A 98 10.12 -24.04 -11.19
C PRO A 98 9.11 -23.85 -12.33
#